data_AF-A0A1I5G2X1-F1
#
_entry.id   AF-A0A1I5G2X1-F1
#
_cell.length_a   1.000
_cell.length_b   1.000
_cell.length_c   1.000
_cell.angle_alpha   90.00
_cell.angle_beta   90.00
_cell.angle_gamma   90.00
#
_symmetry.space_group_name_H-M   'P 1'
#
loop_
_entity.id
_entity.type
_entity.pdbx_description
1 polymer ?
#
loop_
_entity_poly.entity_id
_entity_poly.type
_entity_poly.pdbx_seq_one_letter_code
_entity_poly.pdbx_strand_id
1 'polypeptide(L)' 'MDNAHCVEVAVTAGAVGVRDTKDRNGGTLVFSPEQWTSFTTRLQQS' A
#
# COMPACT_ATOMS: atom_id res chain seq x y z
N MET A 1 -23.04 1.05 1.50
CA MET A 1 -21.96 0.12 1.13
C MET A 1 -20.69 0.95 1.06
N ASP A 2 -20.10 1.29 2.21
CA ASP A 2 -18.80 1.98 2.26
C ASP A 2 -17.73 0.91 2.51
N ASN A 3 -17.35 0.25 1.43
CA ASN A 3 -16.29 -0.77 1.38
C ASN A 3 -15.05 -0.23 0.67
N ALA A 4 -14.91 1.10 0.62
CA ALA A 4 -13.64 1.72 0.30
C ALA A 4 -12.76 1.64 1.55
N HIS A 5 -12.01 0.54 1.69
CA HIS A 5 -10.81 0.58 2.53
C HIS A 5 -10.00 1.78 2.03
N CYS A 6 -9.82 2.80 2.88
CA CYS A 6 -9.34 4.12 2.48
C CYS A 6 -7.82 4.12 2.35
N VAL A 7 -7.32 3.22 1.54
CA VAL A 7 -5.91 3.10 1.21
C VAL A 7 -5.77 3.32 -0.28
N GLU A 8 -4.82 4.18 -0.65
CA GLU A 8 -4.39 4.32 -2.04
C GLU A 8 -2.96 3.80 -2.19
N VAL A 9 -2.73 3.15 -3.31
CA VAL A 9 -1.44 2.52 -3.64
C VAL A 9 -0.92 3.14 -4.93
N ALA A 10 0.30 3.67 -4.88
CA ALA A 10 1.01 4.21 -6.04
C ALA A 10 2.19 3.29 -6.38
N VAL A 11 2.14 2.65 -7.54
CA VAL A 11 3.22 1.78 -8.02
C VAL A 11 4.06 2.55 -9.05
N THR A 12 5.36 2.56 -8.85
CA THR A 12 6.35 3.15 -9.75
C THR A 12 7.45 2.12 -10.08
N ALA A 13 8.37 2.46 -10.98
CA ALA A 13 9.49 1.57 -11.31
C ALA A 13 10.41 1.27 -10.10
N GLY A 14 10.55 2.22 -9.17
CA GLY A 14 11.49 2.09 -8.05
C GLY A 14 10.84 1.90 -6.68
N ALA A 15 9.53 2.09 -6.56
CA ALA A 15 8.86 2.12 -5.26
C ALA A 15 7.35 1.86 -5.35
N VAL A 16 6.79 1.37 -4.24
CA VAL A 16 5.35 1.31 -3.98
C VAL A 16 5.03 2.16 -2.77
N GLY A 17 4.25 3.23 -2.97
CA GLY A 17 3.75 4.09 -1.91
C GLY A 17 2.36 3.65 -1.46
N VAL A 18 2.14 3.61 -0.15
CA VAL A 18 0.83 3.31 0.47
C VAL A 18 0.53 4.37 1.51
N ARG A 19 -0.67 4.96 1.45
CA ARG A 19 -1.12 5.90 2.49
C ARG A 19 -2.61 5.76 2.75
N ASP A 20 -3.02 6.27 3.91
CA ASP A 20 -4.41 6.46 4.25
C ASP A 20 -4.97 7.67 3.48
N THR A 21 -5.97 7.44 2.62
CA THR A 21 -6.65 8.50 1.87
C THR A 21 -7.39 9.45 2.82
N LYS A 22 -7.85 8.98 3.99
CA LYS A 22 -8.57 9.76 5.00
C LYS A 22 -7.64 10.58 5.90
N ASP A 23 -6.39 10.17 6.08
CA ASP A 23 -5.37 10.91 6.84
C ASP A 23 -4.07 11.08 6.05
N ARG A 24 -4.06 12.09 5.17
CA ARG A 24 -2.89 12.41 4.35
C ARG A 24 -1.71 12.96 5.16
N ASN A 25 -1.95 13.43 6.39
CA ASN A 25 -0.91 13.97 7.24
C ASN A 25 -0.20 12.86 8.04
N GLY A 26 -0.79 11.68 8.15
CA GLY A 26 -0.20 10.49 8.78
C GLY A 26 1.02 9.92 8.05
N GLY A 27 1.34 10.41 6.85
CA GLY A 27 2.53 10.04 6.09
C GLY A 27 2.28 8.98 5.01
N THR A 28 3.35 8.40 4.48
CA THR A 28 3.29 7.39 3.41
C THR A 28 4.31 6.30 3.68
N LEU A 29 3.85 5.04 3.69
CA LEU A 29 4.73 3.89 3.70
C LEU A 29 5.32 3.70 2.30
N VAL A 30 6.62 3.49 2.21
CA VAL A 30 7.32 3.29 0.94
C VAL A 30 8.05 1.96 0.97
N PHE A 31 7.74 1.12 0.00
CA PHE A 31 8.36 -0.20 -0.19
C PHE A 31 9.15 -0.22 -1.49
N SER A 32 10.21 -1.03 -1.56
CA SER A 32 10.72 -1.49 -2.86
C SER A 32 9.69 -2.43 -3.54
N PRO A 33 9.74 -2.61 -4.87
CA PRO A 33 8.86 -3.54 -5.57
C PRO A 33 8.91 -4.98 -5.04
N GLU A 34 10.10 -5.43 -4.61
CA GLU A 34 10.33 -6.77 -4.05
C GLU A 34 9.66 -6.93 -2.67
N GLN A 35 9.80 -5.93 -1.80
CA GLN A 35 9.15 -5.91 -0.48
C GLN A 35 7.63 -5.93 -0.61
N TRP A 36 7.07 -5.16 -1.54
CA TRP A 36 5.63 -5.13 -1.78
C TRP A 36 5.08 -6.47 -2.26
N THR A 37 5.79 -7.11 -3.19
CA THR A 37 5.43 -8.45 -3.68
C THR A 37 5.45 -9.47 -2.55
N SER A 38 6.51 -9.47 -1.72
CA SER A 38 6.61 -10.38 -0.57
C SER A 38 5.48 -10.15 0.44
N PHE A 39 5.17 -8.89 0.75
CA PHE A 39 4.11 -8.51 1.68
C PHE A 39 2.74 -9.01 1.21
N THR A 40 2.35 -8.68 -0.02
CA THR A 40 1.03 -9.06 -0.56
C THR A 40 0.89 -10.56 -0.77
N THR A 41 1.96 -11.25 -1.18
CA THR A 41 1.98 -12.72 -1.28
C THR A 41 1.67 -13.37 0.07
N ARG A 42 2.28 -12.88 1.15
CA ARG A 42 2.00 -13.40 2.50
C ARG A 42 0.55 -13.16 2.93
N LEU A 43 -0.03 -12.01 2.59
CA LEU A 43 -1.45 -11.70 2.90
C LEU A 43 -2.44 -12.57 2.12
N GLN A 44 -2.10 -13.00 0.90
CA GLN A 44 -2.96 -13.87 0.09
C GLN A 44 -2.96 -15.33 0.58
N GLN A 45 -1.96 -15.71 1.38
CA GLN A 45 -1.76 -17.06 1.91
C GLN A 45 -2.32 -17.22 3.33
N SER A 46 -2.92 -16.17 3.90
CA SER A 46 -3.55 -16.15 5.23
C SER A 46 -5.07 -16.11 5.13
#